data_AF-A0A383VMZ9-F1
#
_entry.id   AF-A0A383VMZ9-F1
#
_cell.length_a   1.000
_cell.length_b   1.000
_cell.length_c   1.000
_cell.angle_alpha   90.00
_cell.angle_beta   90.00
_cell.angle_gamma   90.00
#
_symmetry.space_group_name_H-M   'P 1'
#
loop_
_entity.id
_entity.type
_entity.pdbx_description
1 polymer ?
#
loop_
_entity_poly.entity_id
_entity_poly.type
_entity_poly.pdbx_seq_one_letter_code
_entity_poly.pdbx_strand_id
1 'polypeptide(L)'
;MDLQEDQQAAAAAGSTSSGSSSSTSSCYALHDAARGGDVTEVAAMLEAGASTEVYDQQGATPLLWAAQQGHHEVVQQLLSAGAAVEAPDTEGWRPLHWASQNGHDRVVQLLLQAGATAEVHDKNGVRPLHLGAQSGSMRVVQLLLDAPGIVVDTRADEASFTPLYMASRRGHAHIVELLLAAGASTSCPVGMGFTALHAASEQGHTAVVQALLKCGGAAAAAQATRHGSMPVHLAAWSGHAGCVRVLLAVPGVDVTQHILQEDSQGWTPLYLAARRGHAEVVNVLVQRLGPAASETALVRAAKTAGAAGHMSVFAALAKELGRLHPAAVPSLLSGPDAPNPAVALAAMVSKCMDETADVDRQRAELQESEAELAAVKAGTQHLIVQAAGLLRRAEQQQQQQQQQQQGCQCGALDAGGCDEVQL
;
A
#
# COMPACT_ATOMS: atom_id res chain seq x y z
N MET A 1 1.87 23.88 1.75
CA MET A 1 0.59 24.57 2.02
C MET A 1 -0.28 23.56 2.70
N ASP A 2 -0.07 23.55 4.01
CA ASP A 2 -0.51 22.54 4.96
C ASP A 2 -2.00 22.66 5.24
N LEU A 3 -2.70 21.53 5.26
CA LEU A 3 -4.01 21.37 5.89
C LEU A 3 -3.99 20.05 6.66
N GLN A 4 -3.27 20.08 7.79
CA GLN A 4 -3.53 19.22 8.93
C GLN A 4 -4.07 20.12 10.05
N GLU A 5 -5.37 20.40 10.01
CA GLU A 5 -6.14 20.89 11.15
C GLU A 5 -7.59 20.45 10.90
N ASP A 6 -7.99 19.35 11.55
CA ASP A 6 -9.37 19.04 11.95
C ASP A 6 -9.41 17.62 12.56
N GLN A 7 -8.77 17.48 13.72
CA GLN A 7 -9.07 16.41 14.67
C GLN A 7 -9.07 17.03 16.07
N GLN A 8 -10.23 17.52 16.49
CA GLN A 8 -10.73 17.66 17.88
C GLN A 8 -11.63 18.89 18.01
N ALA A 9 -12.92 18.73 17.69
CA ALA A 9 -13.95 19.64 18.18
C ALA A 9 -15.32 18.94 18.25
N ALA A 10 -15.43 17.89 19.08
CA ALA A 10 -16.72 17.35 19.52
C ALA A 10 -16.59 16.55 20.82
N ALA A 11 -16.00 17.15 21.85
CA ALA A 11 -15.99 16.58 23.21
C ALA A 11 -15.80 17.68 24.26
N ALA A 12 -16.82 18.50 24.51
CA ALA A 12 -17.03 19.21 25.79
C ALA A 12 -18.32 20.04 25.74
N ALA A 13 -19.39 19.54 26.35
CA ALA A 13 -20.44 20.36 26.94
C ALA A 13 -21.29 19.52 27.91
N GLY A 14 -20.69 19.13 29.03
CA GLY A 14 -21.40 18.63 30.20
C GLY A 14 -21.49 19.73 31.27
N SER A 15 -22.73 20.04 31.67
CA SER A 15 -23.19 20.66 32.93
C SER A 15 -22.70 22.08 33.27
N THR A 16 -23.57 23.10 33.24
CA THR A 16 -24.57 23.48 34.26
C THR A 16 -25.13 24.88 33.96
N SER A 17 -26.45 25.04 33.88
CA SER A 17 -27.20 26.02 34.70
C SER A 17 -28.68 26.02 34.29
N SER A 18 -29.50 25.89 35.31
CA SER A 18 -30.95 26.03 35.34
C SER A 18 -31.39 27.44 34.89
N GLY A 19 -32.37 27.52 34.00
CA GLY A 19 -33.04 28.79 33.68
C GLY A 19 -33.86 28.77 32.40
N SER A 20 -35.07 28.19 32.47
CA SER A 20 -36.28 28.57 31.71
C SER A 20 -36.12 29.25 30.34
N SER A 21 -36.35 28.48 29.27
CA SER A 21 -36.83 29.00 27.97
C SER A 21 -37.56 27.91 27.17
N SER A 22 -38.78 27.59 27.60
CA SER A 22 -39.66 26.55 27.05
C SER A 22 -40.34 26.94 25.72
N SER A 23 -39.63 27.58 24.79
CA SER A 23 -40.25 28.04 23.53
C SER A 23 -39.49 27.65 22.26
N THR A 24 -38.26 27.12 22.36
CA THR A 24 -37.50 26.58 21.22
C THR A 24 -37.55 25.05 21.15
N SER A 25 -37.86 24.37 22.25
CA SER A 25 -37.90 22.90 22.32
C SER A 25 -39.09 22.28 21.58
N SER A 26 -40.15 23.04 21.31
CA SER A 26 -41.37 22.49 20.69
C SER A 26 -41.30 22.40 19.16
N CYS A 27 -40.51 23.24 18.48
CA CYS A 27 -40.51 23.28 17.01
C CYS A 27 -39.56 22.27 16.36
N TYR A 28 -38.58 21.76 17.11
CA TYR A 28 -37.58 20.79 16.63
C TYR A 28 -37.60 19.46 17.41
N ALA A 29 -38.64 19.22 18.20
CA ALA A 29 -38.76 17.98 18.97
C ALA A 29 -38.66 16.72 18.08
N LEU A 30 -39.28 16.75 16.90
CA LEU A 30 -39.19 15.65 15.94
C LEU A 30 -37.78 15.51 15.34
N HIS A 31 -37.06 16.61 15.10
CA HIS A 31 -35.65 16.56 14.68
C HIS A 31 -34.76 15.96 15.76
N ASP A 32 -34.96 16.34 17.02
CA ASP A 32 -34.18 15.86 18.16
C ASP A 32 -34.42 14.36 18.40
N ALA A 33 -35.69 13.92 18.37
CA ALA A 33 -36.05 12.51 18.46
C ALA A 33 -35.47 11.71 17.27
N ALA A 34 -35.55 12.25 16.05
CA ALA A 34 -35.01 11.60 14.86
C ALA A 34 -33.48 11.52 14.85
N ARG A 35 -32.80 12.55 15.37
CA ARG A 35 -31.33 12.57 15.53
C ARG A 35 -30.86 11.65 16.65
N GLY A 36 -31.66 11.49 17.71
CA GLY A 36 -31.38 10.58 18.82
C GLY A 36 -31.74 9.12 18.55
N GLY A 37 -32.51 8.85 17.50
CA GLY A 37 -32.94 7.50 17.15
C GLY A 37 -34.08 6.97 18.03
N ASP A 38 -34.85 7.83 18.70
CA ASP A 38 -35.96 7.39 19.56
C ASP A 38 -37.19 7.02 18.72
N VAL A 39 -37.26 5.74 18.37
CA VAL A 39 -38.35 5.13 17.59
C VAL A 39 -39.71 5.29 18.27
N THR A 40 -39.75 5.34 19.60
CA THR A 40 -41.02 5.43 20.35
C THR A 40 -41.54 6.85 20.39
N GLU A 41 -40.66 7.81 20.61
CA GLU A 41 -41.00 9.24 20.61
C GLU A 41 -41.38 9.69 19.20
N VAL A 42 -40.65 9.26 18.17
CA VAL A 42 -41.00 9.54 16.76
C VAL A 42 -42.38 8.96 16.42
N ALA A 43 -42.66 7.70 16.78
CA ALA A 43 -43.98 7.10 16.56
C ALA A 43 -45.11 7.91 17.22
N ALA A 44 -44.94 8.26 18.49
CA ALA A 44 -45.93 8.99 19.25
C ALA A 44 -46.20 10.40 18.66
N MET A 45 -45.15 11.09 18.21
CA MET A 45 -45.30 12.40 17.55
C MET A 45 -46.03 12.28 16.20
N LEU A 46 -45.71 11.26 15.40
CA LEU A 46 -46.36 11.03 14.11
C LEU A 46 -47.85 10.64 14.29
N GLU A 47 -48.17 9.81 15.28
CA GLU A 47 -49.56 9.48 15.65
C GLU A 47 -50.34 10.71 16.14
N ALA A 48 -49.66 11.64 16.82
CA ALA A 48 -50.22 12.92 17.24
C ALA A 48 -50.39 13.93 16.09
N GLY A 49 -50.03 13.57 14.85
CA GLY A 49 -50.17 14.42 13.67
C GLY A 49 -49.02 15.41 13.46
N ALA A 50 -47.83 15.14 14.00
CA ALA A 50 -46.64 15.94 13.70
C ALA A 50 -46.33 15.90 12.20
N SER A 51 -46.04 17.07 11.63
CA SER A 51 -45.62 17.18 10.23
C SER A 51 -44.20 16.63 10.04
N THR A 52 -44.01 15.79 9.04
CA THR A 52 -42.69 15.28 8.63
C THR A 52 -41.87 16.31 7.83
N GLU A 53 -42.55 17.32 7.26
CA GLU A 53 -41.97 18.37 6.41
C GLU A 53 -41.61 19.62 7.20
N VAL A 54 -40.95 19.43 8.34
CA VAL A 54 -40.43 20.53 9.18
C VAL A 54 -38.95 20.75 8.91
N TYR A 55 -38.57 22.01 8.69
CA TYR A 55 -37.21 22.39 8.35
C TYR A 55 -36.56 23.10 9.53
N ASP A 56 -35.33 22.70 9.87
CA ASP A 56 -34.52 23.40 10.87
C ASP A 56 -33.76 24.59 10.29
N GLN A 57 -32.88 25.20 11.09
CA GLN A 57 -32.08 26.36 10.67
C GLN A 57 -31.09 26.04 9.55
N GLN A 58 -30.76 24.75 9.37
CA GLN A 58 -29.89 24.22 8.32
C GLN A 58 -30.71 23.74 7.11
N GLY A 59 -32.04 23.96 7.11
CA GLY A 59 -32.94 23.46 6.10
C GLY A 59 -33.08 21.94 6.10
N ALA A 60 -32.67 21.26 7.17
CA ALA A 60 -32.74 19.81 7.26
C ALA A 60 -34.10 19.35 7.81
N THR A 61 -34.59 18.24 7.26
CA THR A 61 -35.78 17.53 7.75
C THR A 61 -35.42 16.52 8.84
N PRO A 62 -36.38 16.03 9.65
CA PRO A 62 -36.13 14.93 10.59
C PRO A 62 -35.59 13.68 9.89
N LEU A 63 -36.03 13.42 8.65
CA LEU A 63 -35.54 12.32 7.82
C LEU A 63 -34.04 12.47 7.49
N LEU A 64 -33.60 13.70 7.20
CA LEU A 64 -32.18 14.02 6.96
C LEU A 64 -31.32 13.68 8.18
N TRP A 65 -31.73 14.08 9.38
CA TRP A 65 -31.01 13.75 10.62
C TRP A 65 -30.99 12.25 10.91
N ALA A 66 -32.13 11.58 10.79
CA ALA A 66 -32.20 10.13 10.97
C ALA A 66 -31.30 9.39 9.96
N ALA A 67 -31.25 9.87 8.72
CA ALA A 67 -30.39 9.30 7.68
C ALA A 67 -28.90 9.56 7.92
N GLN A 68 -28.55 10.76 8.40
CA GLN A 68 -27.19 11.13 8.76
C GLN A 68 -26.65 10.29 9.93
N GLN A 69 -27.49 9.97 10.92
CA GLN A 69 -27.08 9.20 12.10
C GLN A 69 -27.24 7.68 11.92
N GLY A 70 -27.89 7.22 10.84
CA GLY A 70 -28.04 5.80 10.55
C GLY A 70 -29.19 5.11 11.27
N HIS A 71 -30.16 5.86 11.80
CA HIS A 71 -31.31 5.33 12.54
C HIS A 71 -32.38 4.78 11.58
N HIS A 72 -32.12 3.59 11.05
CA HIS A 72 -32.93 2.97 10.01
C HIS A 72 -34.39 2.69 10.40
N GLU A 73 -34.68 2.36 11.67
CA GLU A 73 -36.07 2.20 12.15
C GLU A 73 -36.83 3.54 12.13
N VAL A 74 -36.19 4.63 12.55
CA VAL A 74 -36.75 5.98 12.48
C VAL A 74 -36.96 6.40 11.03
N VAL A 75 -35.99 6.14 10.15
CA VAL A 75 -36.11 6.38 8.70
C VAL A 75 -37.33 5.64 8.15
N GLN A 76 -37.52 4.37 8.51
CA GLN A 76 -38.67 3.59 8.07
C GLN A 76 -40.01 4.18 8.54
N GLN A 77 -40.09 4.65 9.79
CA GLN A 77 -41.31 5.29 10.32
C GLN A 77 -41.61 6.61 9.59
N LEU A 78 -40.61 7.47 9.42
CA LEU A 78 -40.76 8.75 8.73
C LEU A 78 -41.20 8.56 7.26
N LEU A 79 -40.59 7.60 6.55
CA LEU A 79 -40.99 7.25 5.18
C LEU A 79 -42.42 6.71 5.11
N SER A 80 -42.81 5.86 6.07
CA SER A 80 -44.18 5.31 6.15
C SER A 80 -45.23 6.39 6.46
N ALA A 81 -44.82 7.45 7.16
CA ALA A 81 -45.65 8.63 7.44
C ALA A 81 -45.69 9.64 6.28
N GLY A 82 -45.03 9.36 5.15
CA GLY A 82 -45.07 10.21 3.96
C GLY A 82 -44.02 11.33 3.92
N ALA A 83 -42.93 11.21 4.69
CA ALA A 83 -41.81 12.13 4.61
C ALA A 83 -41.22 12.18 3.18
N ALA A 84 -40.88 13.38 2.71
CA ALA A 84 -40.27 13.58 1.42
C ALA A 84 -38.84 13.00 1.39
N VAL A 85 -38.68 11.89 0.66
CA VAL A 85 -37.42 11.14 0.48
C VAL A 85 -36.28 12.02 -0.06
N GLU A 86 -36.66 13.05 -0.81
CA GLU A 86 -35.78 13.85 -1.67
C GLU A 86 -35.67 15.31 -1.20
N ALA A 87 -36.10 15.63 0.02
CA ALA A 87 -35.97 16.97 0.59
C ALA A 87 -34.49 17.35 0.79
N PRO A 88 -34.00 18.43 0.15
CA PRO A 88 -32.61 18.87 0.30
C PRO A 88 -32.43 19.80 1.51
N ASP A 89 -31.23 19.79 2.11
CA ASP A 89 -30.78 20.83 3.05
C ASP A 89 -30.26 22.09 2.34
N THR A 90 -29.72 23.05 3.11
CA THR A 90 -29.19 24.29 2.54
C THR A 90 -28.04 24.09 1.58
N GLU A 91 -27.29 22.98 1.64
CA GLU A 91 -26.18 22.68 0.72
C GLU A 91 -26.65 21.85 -0.50
N GLY A 92 -27.95 21.53 -0.57
CA GLY A 92 -28.51 20.67 -1.60
C GLY A 92 -28.32 19.19 -1.31
N TRP A 93 -27.84 18.81 -0.12
CA TRP A 93 -27.69 17.43 0.28
C TRP A 93 -29.04 16.84 0.64
N ARG A 94 -29.23 15.59 0.24
CA ARG A 94 -30.46 14.82 0.42
C ARG A 94 -30.19 13.69 1.41
N PRO A 95 -31.20 13.04 2.00
CA PRO A 95 -30.99 11.90 2.92
C PRO A 95 -30.00 10.85 2.38
N LEU A 96 -30.05 10.58 1.07
CA LEU A 96 -29.18 9.61 0.41
C LEU A 96 -27.70 10.05 0.39
N HIS A 97 -27.40 11.34 0.32
CA HIS A 97 -26.02 11.87 0.40
C HIS A 97 -25.42 11.60 1.78
N TRP A 98 -26.13 11.99 2.83
CA TRP A 98 -25.69 11.81 4.21
C TRP A 98 -25.54 10.33 4.59
N ALA A 99 -26.51 9.50 4.24
CA ALA A 99 -26.44 8.06 4.47
C ALA A 99 -25.25 7.42 3.73
N SER A 100 -24.94 7.90 2.52
CA SER A 100 -23.81 7.38 1.73
C SER A 100 -22.44 7.82 2.26
N GLN A 101 -22.32 9.08 2.70
CA GLN A 101 -21.09 9.60 3.30
C GLN A 101 -20.75 8.89 4.61
N ASN A 102 -21.76 8.62 5.45
CA ASN A 102 -21.55 7.98 6.75
C ASN A 102 -21.59 6.44 6.69
N GLY A 103 -21.83 5.86 5.51
CA GLY A 103 -21.74 4.42 5.32
C GLY A 103 -22.94 3.62 5.82
N HIS A 104 -24.10 4.25 6.01
CA HIS A 104 -25.32 3.63 6.54
C HIS A 104 -26.07 2.84 5.46
N ASP A 105 -25.55 1.66 5.12
CA ASP A 105 -26.07 0.76 4.09
C ASP A 105 -27.57 0.44 4.24
N ARG A 106 -28.04 0.19 5.46
CA ARG A 106 -29.46 -0.10 5.72
C ARG A 106 -30.36 1.09 5.42
N VAL A 107 -29.91 2.31 5.76
CA VAL A 107 -30.62 3.54 5.43
C VAL A 107 -30.61 3.77 3.92
N VAL A 108 -29.45 3.61 3.26
CA VAL A 108 -29.35 3.72 1.79
C VAL A 108 -30.34 2.78 1.10
N GLN A 109 -30.42 1.52 1.56
CA GLN A 109 -31.37 0.55 1.03
C GLN A 109 -32.83 1.00 1.19
N LEU A 110 -33.22 1.50 2.38
CA LEU A 110 -34.58 1.99 2.63
C LEU A 110 -34.92 3.20 1.76
N LEU A 111 -33.99 4.15 1.61
CA LEU A 111 -34.19 5.33 0.78
C LEU A 111 -34.36 4.96 -0.70
N LEU A 112 -33.52 4.07 -1.25
CA LEU A 112 -33.66 3.59 -2.62
C LEU A 112 -34.98 2.85 -2.85
N GLN A 113 -35.41 2.02 -1.88
CA GLN A 113 -36.71 1.33 -1.94
C GLN A 113 -37.91 2.30 -1.89
N ALA A 114 -37.75 3.43 -1.18
CA ALA A 114 -38.76 4.49 -1.13
C ALA A 114 -38.76 5.42 -2.36
N GLY A 115 -37.94 5.12 -3.38
CA GLY A 115 -37.88 5.87 -4.63
C GLY A 115 -36.86 7.00 -4.66
N ALA A 116 -35.87 6.98 -3.76
CA ALA A 116 -34.75 7.92 -3.84
C ALA A 116 -34.00 7.75 -5.17
N THR A 117 -33.67 8.87 -5.80
CA THR A 117 -32.92 8.90 -7.07
C THR A 117 -31.43 8.87 -6.78
N ALA A 118 -30.74 7.78 -7.15
CA ALA A 118 -29.32 7.62 -6.87
C ALA A 118 -28.40 8.60 -7.63
N GLU A 119 -28.88 9.17 -8.74
CA GLU A 119 -28.19 10.15 -9.58
C GLU A 119 -28.46 11.61 -9.17
N VAL A 120 -29.03 11.84 -7.98
CA VAL A 120 -29.13 13.21 -7.43
C VAL A 120 -27.75 13.80 -7.20
N HIS A 121 -27.65 15.12 -7.31
CA HIS A 121 -26.43 15.84 -6.98
C HIS A 121 -26.72 17.05 -6.10
N ASP A 122 -25.74 17.41 -5.29
CA ASP A 122 -25.76 18.64 -4.50
C ASP A 122 -25.41 19.87 -5.37
N LYS A 123 -25.22 21.02 -4.71
CA LYS A 123 -24.83 22.29 -5.36
C LYS A 123 -23.46 22.23 -6.04
N ASN A 124 -22.58 21.34 -5.59
CA ASN A 124 -21.24 21.16 -6.13
C ASN A 124 -21.18 20.04 -7.18
N GLY A 125 -22.30 19.37 -7.47
CA GLY A 125 -22.32 18.23 -8.40
C GLY A 125 -21.88 16.92 -7.77
N VAL A 126 -21.71 16.86 -6.45
CA VAL A 126 -21.42 15.64 -5.69
C VAL A 126 -22.67 14.76 -5.71
N ARG A 127 -22.48 13.49 -6.06
CA ARG A 127 -23.51 12.44 -6.06
C ARG A 127 -23.29 11.46 -4.91
N PRO A 128 -24.33 10.72 -4.46
CA PRO A 128 -24.18 9.68 -3.45
C PRO A 128 -23.05 8.68 -3.72
N LEU A 129 -22.81 8.32 -4.98
CA LEU A 129 -21.73 7.41 -5.36
C LEU A 129 -20.33 7.96 -5.04
N HIS A 130 -20.11 9.28 -5.18
CA HIS A 130 -18.84 9.92 -4.79
C HIS A 130 -18.62 9.79 -3.28
N LEU A 131 -19.66 10.03 -2.48
CA LEU A 131 -19.62 9.97 -1.02
C LEU A 131 -19.45 8.53 -0.52
N GLY A 132 -20.15 7.56 -1.11
CA GLY A 132 -19.96 6.13 -0.82
C GLY A 132 -18.55 5.65 -1.17
N ALA A 133 -18.00 6.11 -2.30
CA ALA A 133 -16.64 5.81 -2.70
C ALA A 133 -15.60 6.44 -1.75
N GLN A 134 -15.88 7.64 -1.21
CA GLN A 134 -15.03 8.30 -0.22
C GLN A 134 -15.09 7.62 1.16
N SER A 135 -16.27 7.18 1.59
CA SER A 135 -16.51 6.65 2.94
C SER A 135 -15.88 5.28 3.18
N GLY A 136 -15.61 4.50 2.12
CA GLY A 136 -15.06 3.15 2.26
C GLY A 136 -16.11 2.08 2.46
N SER A 137 -17.40 2.44 2.38
CA SER A 137 -18.51 1.51 2.61
C SER A 137 -18.84 0.71 1.35
N MET A 138 -18.23 -0.48 1.23
CA MET A 138 -18.44 -1.38 0.09
C MET A 138 -19.92 -1.68 -0.17
N ARG A 139 -20.71 -1.90 0.89
CA ARG A 139 -22.14 -2.21 0.74
C ARG A 139 -22.93 -1.03 0.17
N VAL A 140 -22.64 0.19 0.61
CA VAL A 140 -23.26 1.41 0.08
C VAL A 140 -22.94 1.55 -1.40
N VAL A 141 -21.66 1.40 -1.79
CA VAL A 141 -21.26 1.48 -3.21
C VAL A 141 -21.98 0.43 -4.05
N GLN A 142 -22.08 -0.82 -3.57
CA GLN A 142 -22.82 -1.87 -4.27
C GLN A 142 -24.30 -1.50 -4.45
N LEU A 143 -24.98 -1.08 -3.37
CA LEU A 143 -26.39 -0.68 -3.43
C LEU A 143 -26.63 0.48 -4.41
N LEU A 144 -25.70 1.43 -4.45
CA LEU A 144 -25.77 2.55 -5.39
C LEU A 144 -25.54 2.08 -6.82
N LEU A 145 -24.54 1.22 -7.09
CA LEU A 145 -24.28 0.68 -8.43
C LEU A 145 -25.41 -0.22 -8.97
N ASP A 146 -26.12 -0.91 -8.08
CA ASP A 146 -27.27 -1.75 -8.42
C ASP A 146 -28.53 -0.92 -8.75
N ALA A 147 -28.52 0.40 -8.47
CA ALA A 147 -29.63 1.28 -8.79
C ALA A 147 -29.74 1.53 -10.31
N PRO A 148 -30.97 1.69 -10.85
CA PRO A 148 -31.17 1.87 -12.28
C PRO A 148 -30.63 3.22 -12.78
N GLY A 149 -29.95 3.21 -13.93
CA GLY A 149 -29.53 4.43 -14.63
C GLY A 149 -28.25 5.09 -14.09
N ILE A 150 -27.47 4.37 -13.28
CA ILE A 150 -26.24 4.90 -12.68
C ILE A 150 -25.17 5.18 -13.73
N VAL A 151 -24.53 6.33 -13.58
CA VAL A 151 -23.35 6.70 -14.36
C VAL A 151 -22.13 6.65 -13.44
N VAL A 152 -21.18 5.76 -13.74
CA VAL A 152 -20.02 5.54 -12.86
C VAL A 152 -18.98 6.66 -12.96
N ASP A 153 -18.72 7.14 -14.18
CA ASP A 153 -17.72 8.19 -14.47
C ASP A 153 -18.28 9.61 -14.33
N THR A 154 -19.05 9.86 -13.27
CA THR A 154 -19.53 11.19 -12.96
C THR A 154 -18.42 12.08 -12.43
N ARG A 155 -18.56 13.39 -12.63
CA ARG A 155 -17.63 14.40 -12.14
C ARG A 155 -18.34 15.30 -11.15
N ALA A 156 -17.77 15.40 -9.96
CA ALA A 156 -18.21 16.27 -8.88
C ALA A 156 -17.21 17.41 -8.65
N ASP A 157 -17.70 18.48 -8.04
CA ASP A 157 -16.96 19.68 -7.64
C ASP A 157 -16.31 20.44 -8.82
N GLU A 158 -15.79 21.62 -8.52
CA GLU A 158 -14.97 22.40 -9.48
C GLU A 158 -13.74 21.62 -9.95
N ALA A 159 -13.23 20.71 -9.11
CA ALA A 159 -12.09 19.85 -9.42
C ALA A 159 -12.47 18.62 -10.28
N SER A 160 -13.75 18.40 -10.60
CA SER A 160 -14.21 17.27 -11.42
C SER A 160 -13.79 15.90 -10.87
N PHE A 161 -13.82 15.71 -9.54
CA PHE A 161 -13.48 14.44 -8.91
C PHE A 161 -14.44 13.34 -9.33
N THR A 162 -13.89 12.16 -9.65
CA THR A 162 -14.68 10.95 -9.95
C THR A 162 -14.79 10.05 -8.71
N PRO A 163 -15.81 9.17 -8.63
CA PRO A 163 -15.90 8.20 -7.53
C PRO A 163 -14.64 7.32 -7.45
N LEU A 164 -14.10 6.90 -8.60
CA LEU A 164 -12.85 6.13 -8.68
C LEU A 164 -11.67 6.91 -8.09
N TYR A 165 -11.56 8.21 -8.37
CA TYR A 165 -10.51 9.06 -7.81
C TYR A 165 -10.63 9.17 -6.29
N MET A 166 -11.84 9.39 -5.76
CA MET A 166 -12.07 9.50 -4.31
C MET A 166 -11.73 8.19 -3.57
N ALA A 167 -12.20 7.05 -4.08
CA ALA A 167 -11.86 5.74 -3.52
C ALA A 167 -10.34 5.47 -3.56
N SER A 168 -9.70 5.85 -4.68
CA SER A 168 -8.26 5.64 -4.87
C SER A 168 -7.41 6.51 -3.94
N ARG A 169 -7.82 7.76 -3.71
CA ARG A 169 -7.17 8.69 -2.78
C ARG A 169 -7.32 8.26 -1.32
N ARG A 170 -8.41 7.54 -0.98
CA ARG A 170 -8.66 7.02 0.38
C ARG A 170 -8.11 5.62 0.61
N GLY A 171 -7.67 4.92 -0.44
CA GLY A 171 -7.05 3.60 -0.32
C GLY A 171 -8.01 2.42 -0.31
N HIS A 172 -9.26 2.64 -0.72
CA HIS A 172 -10.33 1.63 -0.66
C HIS A 172 -10.24 0.63 -1.83
N ALA A 173 -9.28 -0.29 -1.77
CA ALA A 173 -8.96 -1.21 -2.85
C ALA A 173 -10.16 -2.02 -3.37
N HIS A 174 -10.99 -2.57 -2.49
CA HIS A 174 -12.18 -3.33 -2.89
C HIS A 174 -13.24 -2.46 -3.60
N ILE A 175 -13.38 -1.20 -3.20
CA ILE A 175 -14.28 -0.26 -3.89
C ILE A 175 -13.73 0.10 -5.25
N VAL A 176 -12.41 0.29 -5.37
CA VAL A 176 -11.76 0.53 -6.66
C VAL A 176 -12.00 -0.65 -7.61
N GLU A 177 -11.81 -1.88 -7.15
CA GLU A 177 -12.12 -3.08 -7.94
C GLU A 177 -13.59 -3.14 -8.37
N LEU A 178 -14.52 -2.79 -7.47
CA LEU A 178 -15.95 -2.72 -7.77
C LEU A 178 -16.28 -1.67 -8.85
N LEU A 179 -15.75 -0.46 -8.71
CA LEU A 179 -15.96 0.62 -9.66
C LEU A 179 -15.37 0.29 -11.03
N LEU A 180 -14.19 -0.33 -11.07
CA LEU A 180 -13.57 -0.81 -12.31
C LEU A 180 -14.42 -1.92 -12.97
N ALA A 181 -14.94 -2.85 -12.18
CA ALA A 181 -15.85 -3.89 -12.67
C ALA A 181 -17.17 -3.31 -13.21
N ALA A 182 -17.62 -2.18 -12.64
CA ALA A 182 -18.79 -1.43 -13.12
C ALA A 182 -18.48 -0.52 -14.33
N GLY A 183 -17.25 -0.51 -14.84
CA GLY A 183 -16.86 0.23 -16.05
C GLY A 183 -16.26 1.62 -15.81
N ALA A 184 -15.78 1.92 -14.60
CA ALA A 184 -15.08 3.19 -14.33
C ALA A 184 -13.79 3.31 -15.16
N SER A 185 -13.57 4.50 -15.73
CA SER A 185 -12.38 4.78 -16.52
C SER A 185 -11.16 5.13 -15.67
N THR A 186 -10.07 4.39 -15.83
CA THR A 186 -8.80 4.63 -15.13
C THR A 186 -8.06 5.89 -15.58
N SER A 187 -8.35 6.38 -16.79
CA SER A 187 -7.61 7.48 -17.43
C SER A 187 -8.29 8.85 -17.27
N CYS A 188 -9.47 8.91 -16.65
CA CYS A 188 -10.19 10.16 -16.44
C CYS A 188 -9.37 11.15 -15.60
N PRO A 189 -8.91 12.26 -16.20
CA PRO A 189 -8.22 13.29 -15.44
C PRO A 189 -9.24 14.12 -14.65
N VAL A 190 -8.83 14.54 -13.46
CA VAL A 190 -9.49 15.47 -12.55
C VAL A 190 -8.56 16.65 -12.30
N GLY A 191 -9.10 17.82 -11.99
CA GLY A 191 -8.34 19.01 -11.59
C GLY A 191 -7.11 19.25 -12.47
N MET A 192 -5.93 19.38 -11.87
CA MET A 192 -4.63 19.60 -12.54
C MET A 192 -4.11 18.42 -13.39
N GLY A 193 -4.99 17.59 -13.97
CA GLY A 193 -4.61 16.43 -14.78
C GLY A 193 -4.31 15.19 -13.94
N PHE A 194 -4.72 15.18 -12.66
CA PHE A 194 -4.54 14.03 -11.78
C PHE A 194 -5.48 12.91 -12.19
N THR A 195 -5.04 11.66 -12.09
CA THR A 195 -5.89 10.48 -12.26
C THR A 195 -6.02 9.73 -10.94
N ALA A 196 -6.89 8.73 -10.90
CA ALA A 196 -7.00 7.81 -9.75
C ALA A 196 -5.63 7.20 -9.38
N LEU A 197 -4.80 6.87 -10.38
CA LEU A 197 -3.47 6.30 -10.17
C LEU A 197 -2.49 7.30 -9.55
N HIS A 198 -2.57 8.59 -9.92
CA HIS A 198 -1.78 9.65 -9.30
C HIS A 198 -2.10 9.77 -7.81
N ALA A 199 -3.39 9.83 -7.45
CA ALA A 199 -3.81 9.95 -6.05
C ALA A 199 -3.40 8.72 -5.22
N ALA A 200 -3.60 7.51 -5.74
CA ALA A 200 -3.18 6.29 -5.06
C ALA A 200 -1.65 6.22 -4.86
N SER A 201 -0.89 6.73 -5.82
CA SER A 201 0.57 6.77 -5.76
C SER A 201 1.09 7.82 -4.77
N GLU A 202 0.46 8.99 -4.73
CA GLU A 202 0.76 10.07 -3.78
C GLU A 202 0.48 9.66 -2.33
N GLN A 203 -0.57 8.88 -2.09
CA GLN A 203 -1.01 8.42 -0.75
C GLN A 203 -0.42 7.05 -0.36
N GLY A 204 0.31 6.39 -1.26
CA GLY A 204 1.03 5.14 -0.95
C GLY A 204 0.17 3.88 -0.94
N HIS A 205 -1.03 3.93 -1.51
CA HIS A 205 -1.97 2.81 -1.53
C HIS A 205 -1.57 1.77 -2.59
N THR A 206 -0.57 0.95 -2.26
CA THR A 206 0.04 -0.02 -3.19
C THR A 206 -0.98 -1.03 -3.76
N ALA A 207 -1.94 -1.48 -2.96
CA ALA A 207 -3.00 -2.39 -3.42
C ALA A 207 -3.92 -1.74 -4.47
N VAL A 208 -4.29 -0.47 -4.27
CA VAL A 208 -5.06 0.32 -5.25
C VAL A 208 -4.25 0.53 -6.53
N VAL A 209 -2.96 0.89 -6.41
CA VAL A 209 -2.06 1.04 -7.56
C VAL A 209 -2.01 -0.25 -8.38
N GLN A 210 -1.89 -1.41 -7.74
CA GLN A 210 -1.93 -2.70 -8.42
C GLN A 210 -3.26 -2.95 -9.13
N ALA A 211 -4.40 -2.66 -8.49
CA ALA A 211 -5.73 -2.83 -9.08
C ALA A 211 -5.91 -1.94 -10.33
N LEU A 212 -5.55 -0.66 -10.22
CA LEU A 212 -5.64 0.30 -11.33
C LEU A 212 -4.73 -0.08 -12.51
N LEU A 213 -3.53 -0.58 -12.25
CA LEU A 213 -2.58 -0.99 -13.30
C LEU A 213 -3.00 -2.29 -14.00
N LYS A 214 -3.70 -3.21 -13.31
CA LYS A 214 -4.27 -4.41 -13.95
C LYS A 214 -5.28 -4.04 -15.04
N CYS A 215 -6.05 -2.96 -14.86
CA CYS A 215 -7.05 -2.50 -15.83
C CYS A 215 -6.52 -1.45 -16.81
N GLY A 216 -5.68 -0.51 -16.34
CA GLY A 216 -5.19 0.63 -17.14
C GLY A 216 -3.83 0.43 -17.83
N GLY A 217 -3.07 -0.59 -17.43
CA GLY A 217 -1.78 -0.95 -18.03
C GLY A 217 -0.72 0.15 -18.01
N ALA A 218 0.20 0.09 -18.98
CA ALA A 218 1.32 1.03 -19.10
C ALA A 218 0.88 2.47 -19.46
N ALA A 219 -0.20 2.63 -20.21
CA ALA A 219 -0.71 3.95 -20.58
C ALA A 219 -1.13 4.77 -19.35
N ALA A 220 -1.76 4.13 -18.36
CA ALA A 220 -2.11 4.78 -17.10
C ALA A 220 -0.84 5.17 -16.30
N ALA A 221 0.19 4.32 -16.30
CA ALA A 221 1.46 4.58 -15.61
C ALA A 221 2.26 5.74 -16.23
N ALA A 222 2.12 5.97 -17.53
CA ALA A 222 2.82 7.02 -18.28
C ALA A 222 2.05 8.35 -18.35
N GLN A 223 0.79 8.38 -17.90
CA GLN A 223 -0.02 9.59 -17.97
C GLN A 223 0.55 10.65 -17.02
N ALA A 224 0.88 11.81 -17.56
CA ALA A 224 1.39 12.93 -16.77
C ALA A 224 0.27 13.92 -16.39
N THR A 225 0.41 14.53 -15.23
CA THR A 225 -0.40 15.70 -14.83
C THR A 225 -0.08 16.92 -15.70
N ARG A 226 -0.83 18.02 -15.53
CA ARG A 226 -0.53 19.31 -16.19
C ARG A 226 0.86 19.86 -15.83
N HIS A 227 1.41 19.45 -14.69
CA HIS A 227 2.77 19.81 -14.27
C HIS A 227 3.84 18.86 -14.79
N GLY A 228 3.50 17.87 -15.64
CA GLY A 228 4.45 16.89 -16.16
C GLY A 228 4.82 15.77 -15.20
N SER A 229 4.28 15.78 -13.96
CA SER A 229 4.53 14.72 -12.99
C SER A 229 3.71 13.48 -13.34
N MET A 230 4.37 12.32 -13.44
CA MET A 230 3.73 11.00 -13.56
C MET A 230 3.44 10.43 -12.17
N PRO A 231 2.68 9.31 -12.05
CA PRO A 231 2.43 8.65 -10.77
C PRO A 231 3.71 8.30 -10.00
N VAL A 232 4.79 7.95 -10.72
CA VAL A 232 6.10 7.63 -10.10
C VAL A 232 6.75 8.86 -9.45
N HIS A 233 6.57 10.07 -9.99
CA HIS A 233 7.05 11.31 -9.36
C HIS A 233 6.37 11.53 -8.01
N LEU A 234 5.05 11.33 -7.95
CA LEU A 234 4.27 11.51 -6.71
C LEU A 234 4.59 10.43 -5.67
N ALA A 235 4.70 9.17 -6.08
CA ALA A 235 5.14 8.10 -5.19
C ALA A 235 6.55 8.36 -4.63
N ALA A 236 7.45 8.92 -5.46
CA ALA A 236 8.79 9.25 -5.05
C ALA A 236 8.86 10.47 -4.12
N TRP A 237 8.03 11.49 -4.35
CA TRP A 237 7.90 12.66 -3.48
C TRP A 237 7.38 12.32 -2.08
N SER A 238 6.40 11.41 -2.01
CA SER A 238 5.79 10.95 -0.77
C SER A 238 6.54 9.80 -0.08
N GLY A 239 7.52 9.18 -0.74
CA GLY A 239 8.38 8.16 -0.14
C GLY A 239 7.82 6.73 -0.20
N HIS A 240 6.88 6.46 -1.10
CA HIS A 240 6.19 5.17 -1.16
C HIS A 240 6.91 4.18 -2.07
N ALA A 241 7.96 3.53 -1.55
CA ALA A 241 8.77 2.56 -2.28
C ALA A 241 7.95 1.39 -2.86
N GLY A 242 6.91 0.93 -2.15
CA GLY A 242 5.98 -0.09 -2.64
C GLY A 242 5.29 0.31 -3.95
N CYS A 243 4.74 1.53 -4.01
CA CYS A 243 4.13 2.07 -5.24
C CYS A 243 5.15 2.20 -6.36
N VAL A 244 6.37 2.70 -6.09
CA VAL A 244 7.44 2.82 -7.09
C VAL A 244 7.81 1.44 -7.67
N ARG A 245 7.96 0.41 -6.83
CA ARG A 245 8.25 -0.95 -7.30
C ARG A 245 7.16 -1.48 -8.23
N VAL A 246 5.90 -1.26 -7.89
CA VAL A 246 4.76 -1.73 -8.68
C VAL A 246 4.68 -0.96 -10.00
N LEU A 247 4.78 0.36 -9.99
CA LEU A 247 4.72 1.21 -11.19
C LEU A 247 5.82 0.83 -12.20
N LEU A 248 7.02 0.54 -11.73
CA LEU A 248 8.16 0.14 -12.57
C LEU A 248 8.18 -1.35 -12.94
N ALA A 249 7.24 -2.15 -12.42
CA ALA A 249 7.12 -3.57 -12.75
C ALA A 249 6.06 -3.84 -13.85
N VAL A 250 5.34 -2.81 -14.31
CA VAL A 250 4.29 -2.96 -15.32
C VAL A 250 4.89 -3.31 -16.68
N PRO A 251 4.42 -4.38 -17.36
CA PRO A 251 4.87 -4.71 -18.71
C PRO A 251 4.60 -3.57 -19.70
N GLY A 252 5.59 -3.22 -20.51
CA GLY A 252 5.48 -2.15 -21.52
C GLY A 252 5.79 -0.74 -21.01
N VAL A 253 6.09 -0.57 -19.72
CA VAL A 253 6.64 0.69 -19.18
C VAL A 253 8.12 0.78 -19.54
N ASP A 254 8.51 1.85 -20.23
CA ASP A 254 9.92 2.21 -20.37
C ASP A 254 10.42 2.79 -19.03
N VAL A 255 11.02 1.93 -18.22
CA VAL A 255 11.55 2.24 -16.89
C VAL A 255 12.53 3.41 -16.95
N THR A 256 13.38 3.48 -17.98
CA THR A 256 14.39 4.54 -18.12
C THR A 256 13.71 5.86 -18.38
N GLN A 257 12.76 5.90 -19.31
CA GLN A 257 11.96 7.10 -19.57
C GLN A 257 11.22 7.55 -18.30
N HIS A 258 10.57 6.64 -17.59
CA HIS A 258 9.76 7.00 -16.42
C HIS A 258 10.58 7.57 -15.26
N ILE A 259 11.83 7.11 -15.09
CA ILE A 259 12.72 7.59 -14.02
C ILE A 259 13.49 8.85 -14.43
N LEU A 260 13.80 9.02 -15.72
CA LEU A 260 14.57 10.18 -16.21
C LEU A 260 13.68 11.34 -16.66
N GLN A 261 12.39 11.12 -16.87
CA GLN A 261 11.46 12.17 -17.27
C GLN A 261 11.40 13.26 -16.20
N GLU A 262 11.68 14.48 -16.63
CA GLU A 262 11.53 15.66 -15.80
C GLU A 262 10.08 16.16 -15.84
N ASP A 263 9.59 16.61 -14.68
CA ASP A 263 8.37 17.40 -14.61
C ASP A 263 8.62 18.85 -15.10
N SER A 264 7.59 19.69 -15.03
CA SER A 264 7.66 21.10 -15.42
C SER A 264 8.67 21.95 -14.63
N GLN A 265 9.17 21.45 -13.50
CA GLN A 265 10.20 22.09 -12.68
C GLN A 265 11.60 21.53 -12.96
N GLY A 266 11.74 20.61 -13.92
CA GLY A 266 13.00 19.93 -14.18
C GLY A 266 13.34 18.87 -13.14
N TRP A 267 12.33 18.33 -12.43
CA TRP A 267 12.54 17.36 -11.34
C TRP A 267 12.21 15.94 -11.80
N THR A 268 13.17 15.04 -11.63
CA THR A 268 12.98 13.61 -11.82
C THR A 268 12.46 12.96 -10.53
N PRO A 269 11.84 11.76 -10.59
CA PRO A 269 11.47 11.01 -9.38
C PRO A 269 12.66 10.78 -8.44
N LEU A 270 13.85 10.54 -9.00
CA LEU A 270 15.07 10.37 -8.22
C LEU A 270 15.45 11.65 -7.46
N TYR A 271 15.35 12.81 -8.12
CA TYR A 271 15.58 14.11 -7.49
C TYR A 271 14.59 14.37 -6.34
N LEU A 272 13.30 14.10 -6.56
CA LEU A 272 12.24 14.29 -5.56
C LEU A 272 12.48 13.41 -4.31
N ALA A 273 12.79 12.12 -4.52
CA ALA A 273 13.09 11.19 -3.44
C ALA A 273 14.34 11.61 -2.65
N ALA A 274 15.39 12.05 -3.35
CA ALA A 274 16.64 12.47 -2.75
C ALA A 274 16.47 13.75 -1.92
N ARG A 275 15.74 14.74 -2.45
CA ARG A 275 15.45 16.01 -1.77
C ARG A 275 14.65 15.83 -0.48
N ARG A 276 13.78 14.81 -0.41
CA ARG A 276 12.93 14.49 0.75
C ARG A 276 13.55 13.44 1.69
N GLY A 277 14.69 12.87 1.33
CA GLY A 277 15.41 11.91 2.17
C GLY A 277 14.87 10.48 2.12
N HIS A 278 14.12 10.11 1.09
CA HIS A 278 13.49 8.80 0.96
C HIS A 278 14.47 7.73 0.48
N ALA A 279 15.34 7.26 1.38
CA ALA A 279 16.43 6.33 1.07
C ALA A 279 15.98 5.05 0.36
N GLU A 280 14.85 4.45 0.78
CA GLU A 280 14.35 3.21 0.16
C GLU A 280 13.90 3.45 -1.30
N VAL A 281 13.22 4.57 -1.56
CA VAL A 281 12.82 4.94 -2.93
C VAL A 281 14.05 5.17 -3.79
N VAL A 282 15.04 5.91 -3.28
CA VAL A 282 16.29 6.17 -4.00
C VAL A 282 16.98 4.85 -4.37
N ASN A 283 17.08 3.92 -3.43
CA ASN A 283 17.66 2.60 -3.70
C ASN A 283 16.90 1.84 -4.79
N VAL A 284 15.56 1.84 -4.75
CA VAL A 284 14.73 1.18 -5.78
C VAL A 284 14.96 1.82 -7.15
N LEU A 285 14.96 3.15 -7.24
CA LEU A 285 15.14 3.87 -8.50
C LEU A 285 16.53 3.63 -9.10
N VAL A 286 17.59 3.72 -8.28
CA VAL A 286 18.97 3.50 -8.74
C VAL A 286 19.19 2.04 -9.17
N GLN A 287 18.66 1.07 -8.42
CA GLN A 287 18.70 -0.35 -8.80
C GLN A 287 18.01 -0.62 -10.14
N ARG A 288 16.89 0.07 -10.42
CA ARG A 288 16.14 -0.09 -11.67
C ARG A 288 16.76 0.64 -12.87
N LEU A 289 17.44 1.77 -12.65
CA LEU A 289 18.21 2.47 -13.68
C LEU A 289 19.47 1.69 -14.10
N GLY A 290 20.14 1.04 -13.15
CA GLY A 290 21.40 0.34 -13.42
C GLY A 290 22.43 1.25 -14.11
N PRO A 291 23.10 0.80 -15.19
CA PRO A 291 24.11 1.60 -15.89
C PRO A 291 23.52 2.75 -16.72
N ALA A 292 22.21 2.77 -16.96
CA ALA A 292 21.54 3.85 -17.68
C ALA A 292 21.32 5.10 -16.80
N ALA A 293 21.74 5.06 -15.53
CA ALA A 293 21.73 6.23 -14.66
C ALA A 293 22.66 7.31 -15.23
N SER A 294 22.05 8.41 -15.70
CA SER A 294 22.79 9.59 -16.14
C SER A 294 23.63 10.13 -14.98
N GLU A 295 24.91 10.42 -15.26
CA GLU A 295 25.81 11.13 -14.36
C GLU A 295 25.15 12.39 -13.81
N THR A 296 24.50 13.18 -14.69
CA THR A 296 23.86 14.44 -14.31
C THR A 296 22.71 14.25 -13.33
N ALA A 297 21.92 13.19 -13.49
CA ALA A 297 20.78 12.90 -12.62
C ALA A 297 21.25 12.46 -11.23
N LEU A 298 22.26 11.58 -11.16
CA LEU A 298 22.86 11.13 -9.90
C LEU A 298 23.54 12.27 -9.15
N VAL A 299 24.34 13.10 -9.85
CA VAL A 299 25.01 14.26 -9.24
C VAL A 299 24.00 15.25 -8.68
N ARG A 300 22.96 15.58 -9.46
CA ARG A 300 21.92 16.53 -9.04
C ARG A 300 21.12 15.98 -7.84
N ALA A 301 20.76 14.71 -7.85
CA ALA A 301 20.07 14.04 -6.75
C ALA A 301 20.92 14.00 -5.47
N ALA A 302 22.21 13.66 -5.60
CA ALA A 302 23.14 13.64 -4.47
C ALA A 302 23.28 15.04 -3.86
N LYS A 303 23.59 16.06 -4.67
CA LYS A 303 23.72 17.44 -4.18
C LYS A 303 22.47 17.93 -3.46
N THR A 304 21.28 17.70 -4.00
CA THR A 304 20.05 18.12 -3.31
C THR A 304 19.79 17.37 -2.01
N ALA A 305 20.15 16.08 -1.92
CA ALA A 305 20.05 15.33 -0.66
C ALA A 305 21.01 15.89 0.38
N GLY A 306 22.23 16.21 -0.04
CA GLY A 306 23.23 16.87 0.79
C GLY A 306 22.77 18.24 1.29
N ALA A 307 22.30 19.10 0.39
CA ALA A 307 21.79 20.44 0.74
C ALA A 307 20.58 20.39 1.68
N ALA A 308 19.72 19.37 1.54
CA ALA A 308 18.58 19.13 2.43
C ALA A 308 18.96 18.46 3.77
N GLY A 309 20.23 18.07 3.97
CA GLY A 309 20.72 17.44 5.20
C GLY A 309 20.54 15.91 5.26
N HIS A 310 20.09 15.27 4.19
CA HIS A 310 19.86 13.82 4.12
C HIS A 310 21.15 13.06 3.77
N MET A 311 22.09 13.03 4.72
CA MET A 311 23.45 12.49 4.50
C MET A 311 23.51 11.00 4.20
N SER A 312 22.56 10.20 4.71
CA SER A 312 22.46 8.77 4.38
C SER A 312 22.15 8.55 2.90
N VAL A 313 21.23 9.36 2.35
CA VAL A 313 20.86 9.35 0.93
C VAL A 313 21.98 9.91 0.07
N PHE A 314 22.62 11.00 0.51
CA PHE A 314 23.82 11.54 -0.14
C PHE A 314 24.92 10.48 -0.25
N ALA A 315 25.26 9.80 0.84
CA ALA A 315 26.31 8.78 0.85
C ALA A 315 25.95 7.59 -0.05
N ALA A 316 24.69 7.14 -0.05
CA ALA A 316 24.23 6.07 -0.94
C ALA A 316 24.34 6.45 -2.43
N LEU A 317 23.94 7.68 -2.79
CA LEU A 317 24.05 8.18 -4.16
C LEU A 317 25.50 8.43 -4.58
N ALA A 318 26.33 8.95 -3.68
CA ALA A 318 27.75 9.18 -3.93
C ALA A 318 28.51 7.86 -4.17
N LYS A 319 28.14 6.80 -3.45
CA LYS A 319 28.66 5.44 -3.66
C LYS A 319 28.30 4.92 -5.06
N GLU A 320 27.02 4.97 -5.43
CA GLU A 320 26.58 4.50 -6.75
C GLU A 320 27.15 5.34 -7.90
N LEU A 321 27.31 6.65 -7.69
CA LEU A 321 28.04 7.51 -8.60
C LEU A 321 29.51 7.09 -8.72
N GLY A 322 30.18 6.76 -7.62
CA GLY A 322 31.56 6.26 -7.65
C GLY A 322 31.71 4.93 -8.39
N ARG A 323 30.70 4.06 -8.32
CA ARG A 323 30.67 2.78 -9.02
C ARG A 323 30.47 2.93 -10.53
N LEU A 324 29.60 3.86 -10.94
CA LEU A 324 29.22 4.05 -12.35
C LEU A 324 30.09 5.08 -13.07
N HIS A 325 30.39 6.20 -12.40
CA HIS A 325 31.04 7.41 -12.94
C HIS A 325 32.06 7.98 -11.92
N PRO A 326 33.19 7.30 -11.66
CA PRO A 326 34.15 7.71 -10.63
C PRO A 326 34.72 9.12 -10.84
N ALA A 327 34.83 9.57 -12.09
CA ALA A 327 35.29 10.91 -12.44
C ALA A 327 34.35 12.03 -11.98
N ALA A 328 33.07 11.72 -11.74
CA ALA A 328 32.06 12.67 -11.34
C ALA A 328 32.00 12.91 -9.83
N VAL A 329 32.57 12.01 -9.00
CA VAL A 329 32.52 12.09 -7.53
C VAL A 329 33.08 13.42 -6.98
N PRO A 330 34.24 13.95 -7.46
CA PRO A 330 34.76 15.23 -6.97
C PRO A 330 33.79 16.40 -7.21
N SER A 331 32.95 16.31 -8.24
CA SER A 331 31.97 17.36 -8.56
C SER A 331 30.89 17.51 -7.48
N LEU A 332 30.65 16.48 -6.65
CA LEU A 332 29.65 16.49 -5.57
C LEU A 332 29.98 17.52 -4.48
N LEU A 333 31.27 17.76 -4.23
CA LEU A 333 31.76 18.67 -3.19
C LEU A 333 31.94 20.11 -3.69
N SER A 334 31.64 20.38 -4.96
CA SER A 334 31.88 21.66 -5.62
C SER A 334 30.57 22.31 -6.09
N GLY A 335 30.48 23.64 -6.00
CA GLY A 335 29.37 24.45 -6.51
C GLY A 335 28.39 24.97 -5.44
N PRO A 336 27.39 25.78 -5.84
CA PRO A 336 26.51 26.51 -4.91
C PRO A 336 25.58 25.62 -4.10
N ASP A 337 25.20 24.45 -4.62
CA ASP A 337 24.31 23.49 -3.95
C ASP A 337 25.08 22.34 -3.27
N ALA A 338 26.39 22.49 -3.07
CA ALA A 338 27.20 21.46 -2.45
C ALA A 338 26.94 21.39 -0.93
N PRO A 339 26.76 20.18 -0.35
CA PRO A 339 26.71 20.03 1.10
C PRO A 339 28.02 20.46 1.75
N ASN A 340 27.98 20.73 3.07
CA ASN A 340 29.19 21.00 3.83
C ASN A 340 30.22 19.86 3.60
N PRO A 341 31.42 20.15 3.05
CA PRO A 341 32.34 19.12 2.62
C PRO A 341 32.82 18.22 3.76
N ALA A 342 32.96 18.75 4.99
CA ALA A 342 33.35 17.96 6.15
C ALA A 342 32.28 16.91 6.51
N VAL A 343 31.00 17.31 6.49
CA VAL A 343 29.87 16.43 6.79
C VAL A 343 29.66 15.41 5.66
N ALA A 344 29.78 15.85 4.41
CA ALA A 344 29.67 15.00 3.23
C ALA A 344 30.76 13.91 3.20
N LEU A 345 32.02 14.28 3.44
CA LEU A 345 33.14 13.34 3.52
C LEU A 345 32.96 12.36 4.68
N ALA A 346 32.56 12.84 5.87
CA ALA A 346 32.30 11.97 7.01
C ALA A 346 31.20 10.94 6.71
N ALA A 347 30.12 11.36 6.04
CA ALA A 347 29.02 10.47 5.65
C ALA A 347 29.47 9.41 4.62
N MET A 348 30.24 9.82 3.60
CA MET A 348 30.81 8.88 2.61
C MET A 348 31.74 7.87 3.27
N VAL A 349 32.63 8.32 4.17
CA VAL A 349 33.55 7.43 4.90
C VAL A 349 32.79 6.48 5.81
N SER A 350 31.83 6.97 6.59
CA SER A 350 30.99 6.13 7.47
C SER A 350 30.30 5.03 6.67
N LYS A 351 29.73 5.36 5.50
CA LYS A 351 29.06 4.38 4.65
C LYS A 351 30.01 3.31 4.10
N CYS A 352 31.23 3.68 3.73
CA CYS A 352 32.25 2.71 3.34
C CYS A 352 32.65 1.80 4.51
N MET A 353 32.77 2.35 5.72
CA MET A 353 33.14 1.58 6.92
C MET A 353 32.06 0.56 7.31
N ASP A 354 30.78 0.93 7.26
CA ASP A 354 29.66 0.03 7.56
C ASP A 354 29.67 -1.21 6.63
N GLU A 355 30.00 -1.01 5.35
CA GLU A 355 30.03 -2.09 4.37
C GLU A 355 31.28 -2.96 4.49
N THR A 356 32.43 -2.39 4.85
CA THR A 356 33.61 -3.22 5.18
C THR A 356 33.32 -4.13 6.37
N ALA A 357 32.61 -3.63 7.39
CA ALA A 357 32.19 -4.44 8.52
C ALA A 357 31.20 -5.55 8.12
N ASP A 358 30.28 -5.28 7.19
CA ASP A 358 29.33 -6.28 6.69
C ASP A 358 30.02 -7.36 5.83
N VAL A 359 30.98 -6.97 4.98
CA VAL A 359 31.81 -7.91 4.21
C VAL A 359 32.68 -8.77 5.14
N ASP A 360 33.28 -8.19 6.18
CA ASP A 360 34.06 -8.93 7.17
C ASP A 360 33.19 -9.92 7.96
N ARG A 361 31.94 -9.54 8.27
CA ARG A 361 30.96 -10.43 8.90
C ARG A 361 30.59 -11.62 8.00
N GLN A 362 30.26 -11.35 6.73
CA GLN A 362 29.95 -12.40 5.75
C GLN A 362 31.14 -13.34 5.53
N ARG A 363 32.36 -12.80 5.54
CA ARG A 363 33.58 -13.59 5.45
C ARG A 363 33.77 -14.49 6.67
N ALA A 364 33.47 -14.00 7.87
CA ALA A 364 33.53 -14.79 9.08
C ALA A 364 32.50 -15.94 9.07
N GLU A 365 31.26 -15.67 8.64
CA GLU A 365 30.21 -16.69 8.47
C GLU A 365 30.61 -17.76 7.43
N LEU A 366 31.19 -17.33 6.30
CA LEU A 366 31.73 -18.25 5.30
C LEU A 366 32.86 -19.11 5.86
N GLN A 367 33.80 -18.53 6.62
CA GLN A 367 34.89 -19.28 7.25
C GLN A 367 34.38 -20.30 8.27
N GLU A 368 33.34 -19.98 9.03
CA GLU A 368 32.69 -20.92 9.93
C GLU A 368 32.07 -22.09 9.14
N SER A 369 31.33 -21.80 8.08
CA SER A 369 30.75 -22.83 7.20
C SER A 369 31.81 -23.72 6.52
N GLU A 370 32.96 -23.15 6.13
CA GLU A 370 34.09 -23.90 5.56
C GLU A 370 34.76 -24.80 6.60
N ALA A 371 34.89 -24.34 7.85
CA ALA A 371 35.44 -25.12 8.95
C ALA A 371 34.53 -26.31 9.31
N GLU A 372 33.21 -26.11 9.34
CA GLU A 372 32.23 -27.19 9.51
C GLU A 372 32.34 -28.22 8.39
N LEU A 373 32.41 -27.78 7.12
CA LEU A 373 32.58 -28.67 5.98
C LEU A 373 33.88 -29.47 6.05
N ALA A 374 34.98 -28.84 6.50
CA ALA A 374 36.27 -29.51 6.70
C ALA A 374 36.20 -30.58 7.80
N ALA A 375 35.51 -30.29 8.92
CA ALA A 375 35.29 -31.26 9.99
C ALA A 375 34.46 -32.47 9.52
N VAL A 376 33.41 -32.24 8.73
CA VAL A 376 32.60 -33.31 8.12
C VAL A 376 33.44 -34.17 7.16
N LYS A 377 34.30 -33.55 6.34
CA LYS A 377 35.23 -34.28 5.44
C LYS A 377 36.24 -35.12 6.22
N ALA A 378 36.80 -34.60 7.31
CA ALA A 378 37.73 -35.35 8.16
C ALA A 378 37.03 -36.54 8.85
N GLY A 379 35.82 -36.33 9.39
CA GLY A 379 35.02 -37.38 10.01
C GLY A 379 34.66 -38.50 9.03
N THR A 380 34.24 -38.14 7.81
CA THR A 380 33.95 -39.12 6.75
C THR A 380 35.20 -39.89 6.31
N GLN A 381 36.36 -39.24 6.16
CA GLN A 381 37.62 -39.93 5.89
C GLN A 381 38.01 -40.90 7.00
N HIS A 382 37.86 -40.52 8.27
CA HIS A 382 38.15 -41.39 9.40
C HIS A 382 37.24 -42.63 9.41
N LEU A 383 35.95 -42.47 9.14
CA LEU A 383 35.00 -43.59 9.00
C LEU A 383 35.39 -44.53 7.86
N ILE A 384 35.80 -44.00 6.70
CA ILE A 384 36.27 -44.79 5.57
C ILE A 384 37.50 -45.63 5.96
N VAL A 385 38.48 -45.04 6.66
CA VAL A 385 39.68 -45.76 7.11
C VAL A 385 39.35 -46.85 8.14
N GLN A 386 38.45 -46.57 9.08
CA GLN A 386 37.98 -47.57 10.05
C GLN A 386 37.27 -48.74 9.36
N ALA A 387 36.37 -48.45 8.41
CA ALA A 387 35.68 -49.47 7.63
C ALA A 387 36.67 -50.34 6.84
N ALA A 388 37.64 -49.73 6.17
CA ALA A 388 38.71 -50.46 5.46
C ALA A 388 39.57 -51.31 6.40
N GLY A 389 39.83 -50.85 7.63
CA GLY A 389 40.53 -51.61 8.66
C GLY A 389 39.74 -52.84 9.13
N LEU A 390 38.44 -52.70 9.37
CA LEU A 390 37.56 -53.80 9.74
C LEU A 390 37.45 -54.84 8.62
N LEU A 391 37.33 -54.40 7.37
CA LEU A 391 37.32 -55.29 6.20
C LEU A 391 38.61 -56.12 6.12
N ARG A 392 39.79 -55.51 6.24
CA ARG A 392 41.07 -56.25 6.22
C ARG A 392 41.18 -57.26 7.36
N ARG A 393 40.69 -56.95 8.55
CA ARG A 393 40.67 -57.90 9.67
C ARG A 393 39.73 -59.07 9.41
N ALA A 394 38.56 -58.81 8.83
CA ALA A 394 37.62 -59.86 8.44
C ALA A 394 38.23 -60.79 7.37
N GLU A 395 38.91 -60.23 6.37
CA GLU A 395 39.64 -61.00 5.35
C GLU A 395 40.75 -61.86 5.96
N GLN A 396 41.55 -61.32 6.88
CA GLN A 396 42.59 -62.09 7.59
C GLN A 396 42.01 -63.23 8.43
N GLN A 397 40.90 -62.99 9.13
CA GLN A 397 40.20 -64.04 9.89
C GLN A 397 39.67 -65.14 8.97
N GLN A 398 39.12 -64.77 7.81
CA GLN A 398 38.66 -65.74 6.81
C GLN A 398 39.81 -66.59 6.26
N GLN A 399 40.96 -65.97 5.97
CA GLN A 399 42.16 -66.70 5.54
C GLN A 399 42.69 -67.64 6.63
N GLN A 400 42.73 -67.20 7.89
CA GLN A 400 43.11 -68.06 9.01
C GLN A 400 42.16 -69.24 9.19
N GLN A 401 40.84 -69.03 9.06
CA GLN A 401 39.87 -70.11 9.11
C GLN A 401 40.07 -71.11 7.94
N GLN A 402 40.35 -70.62 6.73
CA GLN A 402 40.68 -71.49 5.59
C GLN A 402 41.96 -72.30 5.85
N GLN A 403 43.01 -71.68 6.40
CA GLN A 403 44.24 -72.39 6.77
C GLN A 403 44.02 -73.42 7.87
N GLN A 404 43.19 -73.14 8.88
CA GLN A 404 42.82 -74.11 9.91
C GLN A 404 42.03 -75.29 9.33
N GLN A 405 41.10 -75.03 8.40
CA GLN A 405 40.38 -76.09 7.70
C GLN A 405 41.30 -76.96 6.83
N GLN A 406 42.32 -76.37 6.21
CA GLN A 406 43.33 -77.12 5.45
C GLN A 406 44.29 -77.90 6.38
N GLY A 407 44.72 -77.34 7.52
CA GLY A 407 45.56 -78.02 8.50
C GLY A 407 44.88 -79.24 9.16
N CYS A 408 43.56 -79.17 9.38
CA CYS A 408 42.78 -80.32 9.85
C CYS A 408 42.65 -81.44 8.81
N GLN A 409 42.86 -81.17 7.50
CA GLN A 409 42.90 -82.21 6.48
C GLN A 409 44.27 -82.94 6.43
N CYS A 410 45.37 -82.29 6.83
CA CYS A 410 46.69 -82.93 6.86
C CYS A 410 46.87 -83.87 8.06
N GLY A 411 46.22 -83.59 9.20
CA GLY A 411 46.29 -84.42 10.41
C GLY A 411 45.48 -85.73 10.37
N ALA A 412 44.77 -86.00 9.28
CA ALA A 412 43.93 -87.19 9.11
C ALA A 412 44.49 -88.19 8.08
N LEU A 413 45.70 -87.98 7.55
CA LEU A 413 46.28 -88.77 6.44
C LEU A 413 47.70 -89.28 6.70
N ASP A 414 48.06 -89.58 7.96
CA ASP A 414 49.30 -90.33 8.26
C ASP A 414 49.02 -91.49 9.22
N ALA A 415 48.35 -92.51 8.69
CA ALA A 415 48.29 -93.86 9.26
C ALA A 415 48.13 -94.88 8.12
N GLY A 416 49.21 -95.62 7.85
CA GLY A 416 49.27 -96.75 6.90
C GLY A 416 49.73 -96.30 5.51
N GLY A 417 50.89 -96.68 5.02
CA GLY A 417 51.55 -97.97 5.17
C GLY A 417 51.83 -98.48 3.75
N CYS A 418 53.10 -98.78 3.51
CA CYS A 418 53.74 -99.38 2.34
C CYS A 418 52.85 -100.19 1.38
N ASP A 419 53.04 -100.00 0.07
CA ASP A 419 53.53 -101.02 -0.88
C ASP A 419 53.61 -100.36 -2.28
N GLU A 420 54.77 -100.24 -2.93
CA GLU A 420 55.56 -101.26 -3.65
C GLU A 420 55.30 -101.23 -5.18
N VAL A 421 56.40 -101.34 -5.93
CA VAL A 421 56.54 -101.83 -7.32
C VAL A 421 56.45 -100.85 -8.53
N GLN A 422 57.66 -100.49 -9.00
CA GLN A 422 58.22 -100.57 -10.37
C GLN A 422 57.37 -100.16 -11.60
N LEU A 423 57.79 -99.12 -12.34
CA LEU A 423 58.74 -99.21 -13.48
C LEU A 423 59.14 -97.82 -13.96
#